data_AF-A0A920NQI6-F1
#
_entry.id   AF-A0A920NQI6-F1
#
_cell.length_a   1.000
_cell.length_b   1.000
_cell.length_c   1.000
_cell.angle_alpha   90.00
_cell.angle_beta   90.00
_cell.angle_gamma   90.00
#
_symmetry.space_group_name_H-M   'P 1'
#
loop_
_entity.id
_entity.type
_entity.pdbx_description
1 polymer ?
#
loop_
_entity_poly.entity_id
_entity_poly.type
_entity_poly.pdbx_seq_one_letter_code
_entity_poly.pdbx_strand_id
1 'polypeptide(L)' 'MDGTVIADEVKQKVNGVPGVGDVKLELVWDPPWDQSMISEAARLQMGLL' A
#
# COMPACT_ATOMS: atom_id res chain seq x y z
N MET A 1 -11.31 -1.23 -11.46
CA MET A 1 -10.48 -0.10 -10.99
C MET A 1 -9.05 -0.47 -11.29
N ASP A 2 -8.42 0.24 -12.23
CA ASP A 2 -7.09 -0.12 -12.71
C ASP A 2 -6.06 0.03 -11.57
N GLY A 3 -5.41 -1.08 -11.20
CA GLY A 3 -4.35 -1.12 -10.18
C GLY A 3 -3.11 -0.27 -10.53
N THR A 4 -3.09 0.33 -11.72
CA THR A 4 -2.05 1.25 -12.20
C THR A 4 -1.99 2.54 -11.39
N VAL A 5 -3.14 3.09 -10.97
CA VAL A 5 -3.18 4.37 -10.22
C VAL A 5 -2.51 4.23 -8.85
N ILE A 6 -2.74 3.12 -8.15
CA ILE A 6 -2.16 2.85 -6.83
C ILE A 6 -0.65 2.62 -6.97
N ALA A 7 -0.23 1.86 -7.98
CA ALA A 7 1.20 1.61 -8.24
C ALA A 7 1.96 2.91 -8.54
N ASP A 8 1.38 3.80 -9.36
CA ASP A 8 1.99 5.09 -9.69
C ASP A 8 2.12 6.00 -8.47
N GLU A 9 1.09 6.07 -7.62
CA GLU A 9 1.14 6.86 -6.39
C GLU A 9 2.21 6.35 -5.42
N VAL A 10 2.32 5.02 -5.25
CA VAL A 10 3.36 4.42 -4.43
C VAL A 10 4.74 4.77 -4.98
N LYS A 11 4.95 4.63 -6.30
CA LYS A 11 6.23 4.95 -6.92
C LYS A 11 6.62 6.42 -6.70
N GLN A 12 5.68 7.35 -6.87
CA GLN A 12 5.93 8.77 -6.64
C GLN A 12 6.33 9.06 -5.19
N LYS A 13 5.59 8.51 -4.21
CA LYS A 13 5.88 8.71 -2.79
C LYS A 13 7.24 8.13 -2.40
N VAL A 14 7.56 6.92 -2.87
CA VAL A 14 8.81 6.24 -2.54
C VAL A 14 10.01 6.94 -3.19
N ASN A 15 9.89 7.43 -4.42
CA ASN A 15 10.94 8.24 -5.07
C ASN A 15 11.20 9.58 -4.37
N GLY A 16 10.24 10.09 -3.59
CA GLY A 16 10.42 11.31 -2.79
C GLY A 16 11.28 11.10 -1.54
N VAL A 17 11.60 9.86 -1.17
CA VAL A 17 12.39 9.55 0.03
C VAL A 17 13.89 9.72 -0.27
N PRO A 18 14.61 10.60 0.44
CA PRO A 18 16.04 10.80 0.24
C PRO A 18 16.83 9.49 0.41
N GLY A 19 17.67 9.15 -0.58
CA GLY A 19 18.51 7.95 -0.57
C GLY A 19 17.89 6.72 -1.25
N VAL A 20 16.63 6.81 -1.72
CA VAL A 20 16.05 5.78 -2.58
C VAL A 20 16.54 5.98 -4.03
N GLY A 21 17.13 4.93 -4.61
CA GLY A 21 17.53 4.88 -6.01
C GLY A 21 16.41 4.34 -6.89
N ASP A 22 16.54 3.09 -7.35
CA ASP A 22 15.54 2.45 -8.20
C ASP A 22 14.45 1.74 -7.37
N VAL A 23 13.19 2.02 -7.72
CA VAL A 23 12.00 1.40 -7.12
C VAL A 23 11.33 0.47 -8.12
N LYS A 24 11.36 -0.83 -7.84
CA LYS A 24 10.61 -1.85 -8.57
C LYS A 24 9.37 -2.25 -7.77
N LEU A 25 8.19 -2.07 -8.37
CA LEU A 25 6.92 -2.48 -7.78
C LEU A 25 6.49 -3.81 -8.38
N GLU A 26 6.13 -4.75 -7.52
CA GLU A 26 5.54 -6.03 -7.90
C GLU A 26 4.20 -6.16 -7.18
N LEU A 27 3.11 -6.16 -7.95
CA LEU A 27 1.78 -6.38 -7.42
C LEU A 27 1.55 -7.90 -7.34
N VAL A 28 1.43 -8.42 -6.12
CA VAL A 28 1.15 -9.83 -5.84
C VAL A 28 -0.26 -9.98 -5.29
N TRP A 29 -0.93 -11.08 -5.65
CA TRP A 29 -2.29 -11.41 -5.20
C TRP A 29 -2.32 -12.57 -4.20
N ASP A 30 -1.16 -13.14 -3.88
CA ASP A 30 -1.00 -14.30 -3.01
C ASP A 30 0.11 -14.05 -1.96
N PRO A 31 -0.16 -14.16 -0.65
CA PRO A 31 -1.48 -14.38 -0.06
C PRO A 31 -2.43 -13.20 -0.34
N PRO A 32 -3.73 -13.45 -0.50
CA PRO A 32 -4.69 -12.38 -0.65
C PRO A 32 -4.70 -11.53 0.63
N TRP A 33 -4.80 -10.22 0.46
CA TRP A 33 -4.99 -9.33 1.59
C TRP A 33 -6.33 -9.64 2.28
N ASP A 34 -6.31 -9.66 3.61
CA ASP A 34 -7.52 -9.81 4.42
C ASP A 34 -7.58 -8.76 5.53
N GLN A 35 -8.77 -8.56 6.11
CA GLN A 35 -9.01 -7.51 7.10
C GLN A 35 -8.16 -7.68 8.38
N SER A 36 -7.62 -8.87 8.66
CA SER A 36 -6.63 -9.09 9.74
C SER A 36 -5.37 -8.24 9.58
N MET A 37 -5.02 -7.85 8.34
CA MET A 37 -3.87 -7.01 8.05
C MET A 37 -4.08 -5.52 8.42
N ILE A 38 -5.30 -5.10 8.77
CA ILE A 38 -5.58 -3.74 9.27
C ILE A 38 -5.22 -3.65 10.75
N SER A 39 -4.32 -2.71 11.09
CA SER A 39 -3.98 -2.40 12.49
C SER A 39 -5.20 -1.98 13.33
N GLU A 40 -5.18 -2.25 14.63
CA GLU A 40 -6.29 -1.89 15.55
C GLU A 40 -6.63 -0.40 15.51
N ALA A 41 -5.62 0.48 15.43
CA ALA A 41 -5.82 1.92 15.33
C ALA A 41 -6.61 2.32 14.07
N ALA A 42 -6.32 1.69 12.94
CA ALA A 42 -7.03 1.94 11.69
C ALA A 42 -8.48 1.40 11.75
N ARG A 43 -8.71 0.24 12.39
CA ARG A 43 -10.08 -0.29 12.61
C ARG A 43 -10.94 0.65 13.45
N LEU A 44 -10.36 1.23 14.50
CA LEU A 44 -11.03 2.20 15.37
C LEU A 44 -11.42 3.47 14.58
N GLN A 45 -10.51 3.99 13.76
CA GLN A 45 -10.79 5.17 12.90
C GLN A 45 -11.88 4.90 11.86
N MET A 46 -12.04 3.64 11.42
CA MET A 46 -13.05 3.23 10.46
C MET A 46 -14.39 2.83 11.08
N GLY A 47 -14.53 2.86 12.42
CA GLY A 47 -15.75 2.48 13.13
C GLY A 47 -16.06 0.97 13.09
N LEU A 48 -15.03 0.14 12.92
CA LEU A 48 -15.12 -1.34 12.86
C LEU A 48 -14.91 -2.01 14.22
N LEU A 49 -14.87 -1.22 15.30
CA LEU A 49 -14.68 -1.62 16.71
C LEU A 49 -15.84 -1.10 17.55
#